data_AF-A0AAV8Y2N5-F1
#
_entry.id   AF-A0AAV8Y2N5-F1
#
_cell.length_a   1.000
_cell.length_b   1.000
_cell.length_c   1.000
_cell.angle_alpha   90.00
_cell.angle_beta   90.00
_cell.angle_gamma   90.00
#
_symmetry.space_group_name_H-M   'P 1'
#
loop_
_entity.id
_entity.type
_entity.pdbx_description
1 polymer ?
#
loop_
_entity_poly.entity_id
_entity_poly.type
_entity_poly.pdbx_seq_one_letter_code
_entity_poly.pdbx_strand_id
1 'polypeptide(L)'
;MSFTLTSKLYPANHKTVFVLDHTPYFGISCENPIEFEFLKSRTPGFIPMNPISKSLWTSSVESAIEYCRIVWDLFPQGKLVRFIASDTVAHILNTWSPTQQNLTHIMNGMSLIGIPPPPPPLRSVSTPLDYTVLHGLRAAIEALSESTDLQQEKSKESLDGQKNSE
;
A
#
# COMPACT_ATOMS: atom_id res chain seq x y z
N MET A 1 -40.12 -0.01 1.92
CA MET A 1 -39.26 0.86 1.08
C MET A 1 -38.12 0.01 0.56
N SER A 2 -38.18 -0.37 -0.72
CA SER A 2 -37.17 -1.22 -1.35
C SER A 2 -35.94 -0.35 -1.67
N PHE A 3 -34.81 -0.64 -1.04
CA PHE A 3 -33.52 -0.11 -1.51
C PHE A 3 -33.25 -0.73 -2.88
N THR A 4 -33.50 0.02 -3.94
CA THR A 4 -33.11 -0.37 -5.30
C THR A 4 -31.59 -0.55 -5.28
N LEU A 5 -31.12 -1.79 -5.42
CA LEU A 5 -29.73 -2.13 -5.68
C LEU A 5 -29.28 -1.29 -6.88
N THR A 6 -28.52 -0.23 -6.61
CA THR A 6 -27.77 0.48 -7.64
C THR A 6 -26.93 -0.59 -8.33
N SER A 7 -27.21 -0.90 -9.60
CA SER A 7 -26.36 -1.80 -10.36
C SER A 7 -24.98 -1.15 -10.42
N LYS A 8 -24.06 -1.58 -9.56
CA LYS A 8 -22.72 -1.01 -9.54
C LYS A 8 -22.11 -1.27 -10.92
N LEU A 9 -21.78 -0.19 -11.63
CA LEU A 9 -21.18 -0.24 -12.97
C LEU A 9 -19.87 -1.05 -12.98
N TYR A 10 -19.22 -1.17 -11.82
CA TYR A 10 -18.01 -1.95 -11.58
C TYR A 10 -18.11 -2.76 -10.29
N PRO A 11 -17.45 -3.93 -10.21
CA PRO A 11 -17.36 -4.66 -8.94
C PRO A 11 -16.58 -3.84 -7.91
N ALA A 12 -16.90 -4.03 -6.62
CA ALA A 12 -16.30 -3.27 -5.52
C ALA A 12 -14.77 -3.38 -5.47
N ASN A 13 -14.22 -4.51 -5.92
CA ASN A 13 -12.78 -4.78 -5.98
C ASN A 13 -12.11 -4.31 -7.28
N HIS A 14 -12.76 -3.47 -8.09
CA HIS A 14 -12.11 -2.87 -9.27
C HIS A 14 -10.91 -1.98 -8.87
N LYS A 15 -11.07 -1.21 -7.79
CA LYS A 15 -10.03 -0.37 -7.19
C LYS A 15 -9.81 -0.80 -5.75
N THR A 16 -8.56 -1.04 -5.38
CA THR A 16 -8.13 -1.25 -4.01
C THR A 16 -7.11 -0.18 -3.65
N VAL A 17 -7.18 0.41 -2.46
CA VAL A 17 -6.18 1.35 -1.96
C VAL A 17 -5.59 0.81 -0.67
N PHE A 18 -4.29 0.59 -0.64
CA PHE A 18 -3.54 0.38 0.59
C PHE A 18 -3.10 1.72 1.16
N VAL A 19 -3.44 1.96 2.42
CA VAL A 19 -2.90 3.07 3.22
C VAL A 19 -2.04 2.47 4.31
N LEU A 20 -0.73 2.66 4.19
CA LEU A 20 0.25 2.14 5.13
C LEU A 20 0.69 3.26 6.08
N ASP A 21 0.65 2.99 7.37
CA ASP A 21 1.13 3.90 8.39
C ASP A 21 2.67 3.90 8.40
N HIS A 22 3.26 5.06 8.10
CA HIS A 22 4.69 5.31 8.09
C HIS A 22 5.11 6.25 9.23
N THR A 23 4.28 6.38 10.27
CA THR A 23 4.64 7.11 11.48
C THR A 23 5.72 6.36 12.28
N PRO A 24 6.46 7.05 13.17
CA PRO A 24 7.48 6.41 14.00
C PRO A 24 7.02 5.17 14.77
N TYR A 25 5.73 5.09 15.11
CA TYR A 25 5.16 3.94 15.80
C TYR A 25 5.31 2.64 14.99
N PHE A 26 5.16 2.69 13.67
CA PHE A 26 5.31 1.50 12.82
C PHE A 26 6.79 1.08 12.64
N GLY A 27 7.74 1.87 13.13
CA GLY A 27 9.16 1.51 13.18
C GLY A 27 9.50 0.51 14.28
N ILE A 28 8.63 0.26 15.26
CA ILE A 28 8.90 -0.67 16.37
C ILE A 28 8.87 -2.13 15.91
N SER A 29 9.52 -3.00 16.69
CA SER A 29 9.51 -4.46 16.49
C SER A 29 8.08 -5.01 16.48
N CYS A 30 7.81 -5.97 15.60
CA CYS A 30 6.57 -6.76 15.64
C CYS A 30 6.59 -7.88 16.69
N GLU A 31 7.66 -7.96 17.51
CA GLU A 31 7.84 -8.93 18.60
C GLU A 31 7.71 -10.39 18.16
N ASN A 32 8.02 -10.66 16.88
CA ASN A 32 8.08 -12.00 16.32
C ASN A 32 9.55 -12.30 15.92
N PRO A 33 10.32 -12.99 16.78
CA PRO A 33 11.71 -13.32 16.52
C PRO A 33 11.88 -14.24 15.31
N ILE A 34 12.86 -13.94 14.47
CA ILE A 34 13.31 -14.76 13.35
C ILE A 34 14.66 -15.34 13.75
N GLU A 35 14.68 -16.65 13.99
CA GLU A 35 15.90 -17.38 14.31
C GLU A 35 16.70 -17.66 13.03
N PHE A 36 17.97 -17.27 13.04
CA PHE A 36 18.89 -17.55 11.94
C PHE A 36 19.65 -18.85 12.20
N GLU A 37 18.98 -19.98 11.97
CA GLU A 37 19.56 -21.31 12.14
C GLU A 37 20.40 -21.73 10.90
N PHE A 38 21.32 -20.89 10.43
CA PHE A 38 22.11 -21.16 9.21
C PHE A 38 23.35 -22.03 9.44
N LEU A 39 23.70 -22.35 10.69
CA LEU A 39 24.99 -22.98 11.02
C LEU A 39 24.78 -24.24 11.86
N LYS A 40 24.27 -25.31 11.22
CA LYS A 40 24.13 -26.64 11.84
C LYS A 40 25.45 -27.43 11.99
N SER A 41 26.60 -26.88 11.61
CA SER A 41 27.90 -27.45 11.94
C SER A 41 28.40 -26.91 13.28
N ARG A 42 28.11 -27.64 14.37
CA ARG A 42 28.55 -27.33 15.73
C ARG A 42 30.07 -27.49 15.85
N THR A 43 30.83 -26.48 15.44
CA THR A 43 32.25 -26.35 15.78
C THR A 43 32.36 -25.89 17.23
N PRO A 44 33.26 -26.47 18.05
CA PRO A 44 33.50 -25.98 19.40
C PRO A 44 33.85 -24.48 19.38
N GLY A 45 33.15 -23.66 20.16
CA GLY A 45 33.35 -22.20 20.22
C GLY A 45 32.33 -21.35 19.43
N PHE A 46 31.28 -21.95 18.88
CA PHE A 46 30.23 -21.21 18.17
C PHE A 46 29.35 -20.36 19.12
N ILE A 47 29.24 -19.06 18.84
CA ILE A 47 28.31 -18.14 19.51
C ILE A 47 27.07 -18.00 18.61
N PRO A 48 25.88 -18.40 19.08
CA PRO A 48 24.65 -18.25 18.29
C PRO A 48 24.35 -16.77 18.03
N MET A 49 23.90 -16.47 16.81
CA MET A 49 23.43 -15.14 16.44
C MET A 49 22.16 -14.80 17.22
N ASN A 50 22.07 -13.56 17.71
CA ASN A 50 20.85 -13.08 18.33
C ASN A 50 19.71 -13.07 17.29
N PRO A 51 18.50 -13.55 17.65
CA PRO A 51 17.33 -13.41 16.81
C PRO A 51 17.08 -11.94 16.46
N ILE A 52 16.59 -11.69 15.25
CA ILE A 52 16.11 -10.36 14.87
C ILE A 52 14.60 -10.39 14.72
N SER A 53 13.95 -9.24 14.81
CA SER A 53 12.54 -9.10 14.49
C SER A 53 12.36 -8.03 13.43
N LYS A 54 11.35 -8.21 12.58
CA LYS A 54 10.90 -7.19 11.64
C LYS A 54 10.23 -6.05 12.41
N SER A 55 10.12 -4.89 11.80
CA SER A 55 9.21 -3.86 12.31
C SER A 55 7.75 -4.15 11.90
N LEU A 56 6.81 -3.46 12.54
CA LEU A 56 5.41 -3.44 12.09
C LEU A 56 5.30 -2.95 10.63
N TRP A 57 6.10 -1.94 10.26
CA TRP A 57 6.20 -1.44 8.89
C TRP A 57 6.64 -2.53 7.92
N THR A 58 7.78 -3.17 8.16
CA THR A 58 8.30 -4.21 7.26
C THR A 58 7.28 -5.33 7.08
N SER A 59 6.65 -5.77 8.17
CA SER A 59 5.63 -6.82 8.13
C SER A 59 4.38 -6.40 7.33
N SER A 60 3.97 -5.14 7.45
CA SER A 60 2.81 -4.58 6.73
C SER A 60 3.09 -4.46 5.23
N VAL A 61 4.27 -3.95 4.87
CA VAL A 61 4.71 -3.83 3.47
C VAL A 61 4.80 -5.21 2.82
N GLU A 62 5.45 -6.19 3.46
CA GLU A 62 5.53 -7.56 2.94
C GLU A 62 4.15 -8.17 2.69
N SER A 63 3.21 -8.00 3.62
CA SER A 63 1.86 -8.52 3.51
C SER A 63 1.08 -7.88 2.34
N ALA A 64 1.20 -6.56 2.16
CA ALA A 64 0.54 -5.84 1.07
C ALA A 64 1.14 -6.19 -0.30
N ILE A 65 2.45 -6.44 -0.36
CA ILE A 65 3.15 -6.86 -1.58
C ILE A 65 2.76 -8.29 -1.97
N GLU A 66 2.68 -9.20 -1.00
CA GLU A 66 2.23 -10.57 -1.26
C GLU A 66 0.76 -10.61 -1.70
N TYR A 67 -0.10 -9.76 -1.13
CA TYR A 67 -1.46 -9.57 -1.64
C TYR A 67 -1.45 -9.19 -3.13
N CYS A 68 -0.60 -8.24 -3.53
CA CYS A 68 -0.54 -7.80 -4.92
C CYS A 68 -0.02 -8.88 -5.85
N ARG A 69 0.98 -9.67 -5.41
CA ARG A 69 1.46 -10.82 -6.18
C ARG A 69 0.32 -11.78 -6.49
N ILE A 70 -0.42 -12.20 -5.45
CA ILE A 70 -1.55 -13.11 -5.61
C ILE A 70 -2.64 -12.51 -6.50
N VAL A 71 -3.02 -11.25 -6.27
CA VAL A 71 -4.08 -10.59 -7.04
C VAL A 71 -3.71 -10.45 -8.51
N TRP A 72 -2.49 -10.04 -8.83
CA TRP A 72 -2.07 -9.84 -10.21
C TRP A 72 -1.77 -11.17 -10.94
N ASP A 73 -1.37 -12.21 -10.21
CA ASP A 73 -1.26 -13.57 -10.77
C ASP A 73 -2.66 -14.13 -11.14
N LEU A 74 -3.67 -13.90 -10.29
CA LEU A 74 -5.05 -14.39 -10.51
C LEU A 74 -5.85 -13.51 -11.47
N PHE A 75 -5.62 -12.20 -11.44
CA PHE A 75 -6.32 -11.19 -12.23
C PHE A 75 -5.31 -10.27 -12.91
N PRO A 76 -4.73 -10.69 -14.05
CA PRO A 76 -3.74 -9.88 -14.78
C PRO A 76 -4.28 -8.53 -15.27
N GLN A 77 -5.60 -8.35 -15.30
CA GLN A 77 -6.26 -7.12 -15.74
C GLN A 77 -7.50 -6.82 -14.88
N GLY A 78 -7.92 -5.56 -14.86
CA GLY A 78 -9.19 -5.12 -14.27
C GLY A 78 -9.21 -5.00 -12.74
N LYS A 79 -8.15 -5.40 -12.05
CA LYS A 79 -7.93 -5.19 -10.60
C LYS A 79 -6.76 -4.25 -10.39
N LEU A 80 -7.06 -3.02 -10.01
CA LEU A 80 -6.06 -1.97 -9.82
C LEU A 80 -5.82 -1.73 -8.34
N VAL A 81 -4.57 -1.55 -7.96
CA VAL A 81 -4.15 -1.31 -6.58
C VAL A 81 -3.36 0.00 -6.51
N ARG A 82 -3.73 0.86 -5.57
CA ARG A 82 -3.03 2.10 -5.24
C ARG A 82 -2.34 1.93 -3.88
N PHE A 83 -1.09 2.37 -3.80
CA PHE A 83 -0.33 2.40 -2.55
C PHE A 83 -0.10 3.83 -2.10
N ILE A 84 -0.40 4.08 -0.82
CA ILE A 84 -0.17 5.33 -0.14
C ILE A 84 0.51 5.02 1.19
N ALA A 85 1.68 5.60 1.45
CA ALA A 85 2.27 5.61 2.79
C ALA A 85 1.96 6.96 3.45
N SER A 86 1.73 6.96 4.76
CA SER A 86 1.28 8.17 5.48
C SER A 86 2.11 8.42 6.72
N ASP A 87 2.73 9.59 6.79
CA ASP A 87 3.46 10.07 7.96
C ASP A 87 2.99 11.50 8.32
N THR A 88 3.85 12.50 8.15
CA THR A 88 3.50 13.93 8.18
C THR A 88 2.75 14.38 6.92
N VAL A 89 2.83 13.60 5.83
CA VAL A 89 2.11 13.82 4.58
C VAL A 89 1.66 12.47 3.98
N ALA A 90 0.89 12.53 2.89
CA ALA A 90 0.55 11.35 2.10
C ALA A 90 1.56 11.16 0.95
N HIS A 91 2.23 10.01 0.93
CA HIS A 91 3.16 9.61 -0.13
C HIS A 91 2.45 8.63 -1.07
N ILE A 92 1.99 9.13 -2.22
CA ILE A 92 1.34 8.31 -3.24
C ILE A 92 2.42 7.65 -4.11
N LEU A 93 2.47 6.31 -4.10
CA LEU A 93 3.55 5.55 -4.74
C LEU A 93 3.28 5.18 -6.20
N ASN A 94 2.01 5.10 -6.59
CA ASN A 94 1.62 4.71 -7.93
C ASN A 94 0.28 5.28 -8.38
N THR A 95 0.03 5.06 -9.66
CA THR A 95 -1.10 5.28 -10.57
C THR A 95 -2.32 4.40 -10.41
N TRP A 96 -3.43 4.76 -11.07
CA TRP A 96 -4.33 3.77 -11.68
C TRP A 96 -3.79 3.24 -13.02
N SER A 97 -2.67 3.80 -13.53
CA SER A 97 -2.05 3.38 -14.78
C SER A 97 -1.62 1.89 -14.74
N PRO A 98 -1.98 1.09 -15.75
CA PRO A 98 -1.57 -0.32 -15.85
C PRO A 98 -0.05 -0.53 -15.83
N THR A 99 0.73 0.42 -16.36
CA THR A 99 2.20 0.32 -16.39
C THR A 99 2.82 0.33 -14.99
N GLN A 100 2.08 0.81 -13.98
CA GLN A 100 2.50 0.87 -12.58
C GLN A 100 1.87 -0.23 -11.71
N GLN A 101 1.11 -1.16 -12.31
CA GLN A 101 0.50 -2.31 -11.63
C GLN A 101 1.43 -3.52 -11.66
N ASN A 102 2.64 -3.36 -11.12
CA ASN A 102 3.63 -4.44 -11.06
C ASN A 102 4.47 -4.34 -9.78
N LEU A 103 4.98 -5.48 -9.32
CA LEU A 103 5.70 -5.57 -8.04
C LEU A 103 6.99 -4.75 -8.06
N THR A 104 7.69 -4.69 -9.18
CA THR A 104 8.94 -3.93 -9.32
C THR A 104 8.70 -2.43 -9.05
N HIS A 105 7.64 -1.85 -9.63
CA HIS A 105 7.28 -0.45 -9.40
C HIS A 105 6.99 -0.18 -7.92
N ILE A 106 6.17 -1.02 -7.29
CA ILE A 106 5.80 -0.87 -5.88
C ILE A 106 7.02 -1.04 -4.97
N MET A 107 7.83 -2.09 -5.18
CA MET A 107 9.04 -2.35 -4.40
C MET A 107 10.03 -1.19 -4.49
N ASN A 108 10.24 -0.64 -5.69
CA ASN A 108 11.09 0.53 -5.87
C ASN A 108 10.55 1.74 -5.10
N GLY A 109 9.24 2.01 -5.18
CA GLY A 109 8.59 3.08 -4.41
C GLY A 109 8.75 2.91 -2.89
N MET A 110 8.52 1.70 -2.38
CA MET A 110 8.72 1.38 -0.96
C MET A 110 10.17 1.55 -0.53
N SER A 111 11.13 1.19 -1.38
CA SER A 111 12.55 1.36 -1.10
C SER A 111 12.98 2.83 -1.04
N LEU A 112 12.36 3.70 -1.84
CA LEU A 112 12.61 5.15 -1.83
C LEU A 112 12.05 5.82 -0.57
N ILE A 113 10.90 5.37 -0.08
CA ILE A 113 10.34 5.82 1.20
C ILE A 113 11.18 5.33 2.38
N GLY A 114 11.67 4.10 2.32
CA GLY A 114 12.48 3.50 3.38
C GLY A 114 11.68 3.15 4.63
N ILE A 115 12.37 3.08 5.77
CA ILE A 115 11.76 2.76 7.07
C ILE A 115 11.13 4.00 7.71
N PRO A 116 10.14 3.84 8.60
CA PRO A 116 9.57 4.96 9.34
C PRO A 116 10.64 5.77 10.07
N PRO A 117 10.46 7.09 10.20
CA PRO A 117 11.41 7.94 10.90
C PRO A 117 11.49 7.52 12.38
N PRO A 118 12.65 7.71 13.03
CA PRO A 118 12.76 7.45 14.46
C PRO A 118 11.82 8.38 15.24
N PRO A 119 11.33 7.94 16.42
CA PRO A 119 10.50 8.79 17.25
C PRO A 119 11.25 10.08 17.63
N PRO A 120 10.57 11.24 17.64
CA PRO A 120 11.22 12.50 17.97
C PRO A 120 11.81 12.44 19.38
N PRO A 121 13.00 13.02 19.60
CA PRO A 121 13.60 13.02 20.93
C PRO A 121 12.71 13.79 21.90
N LEU A 122 12.54 13.26 23.12
CA LEU A 122 11.73 13.84 24.21
C LEU A 122 12.02 15.31 24.54
N ARG A 123 13.13 15.89 24.06
CA ARG A 123 13.59 17.26 24.31
C ARG A 123 13.63 18.15 23.06
N SER A 124 12.98 17.79 21.96
CA SER A 124 12.96 18.68 20.79
C SER A 124 12.07 19.90 21.05
N VAL A 125 12.66 21.09 20.92
CA VAL A 125 11.98 22.40 21.03
C VAL A 125 11.29 22.81 19.71
N SER A 126 11.37 21.97 18.67
CA SER A 126 10.69 22.22 17.39
C SER A 126 9.19 21.96 17.49
N THR A 127 8.41 22.66 16.64
CA THR A 127 6.99 22.40 16.42
C THR A 127 6.75 20.90 16.26
N PRO A 128 5.77 20.30 16.97
CA PRO A 128 5.45 18.89 16.81
C PRO A 128 5.08 18.62 15.35
N LEU A 129 5.80 17.69 14.71
CA LEU A 129 5.39 17.17 13.41
C LEU A 129 4.11 16.34 13.60
N ASP A 130 3.08 16.61 12.79
CA ASP A 130 1.79 15.92 12.87
C ASP A 130 1.87 14.56 12.16
N TYR A 131 2.47 13.57 12.83
CA TYR A 131 2.54 12.20 12.35
C TYR A 131 1.16 11.53 12.47
N THR A 132 0.51 11.27 11.35
CA THR A 132 -0.82 10.63 11.36
C THR A 132 -1.11 9.90 10.06
N VAL A 133 -1.81 8.76 10.18
CA VAL A 133 -2.33 8.00 9.03
C VAL A 133 -3.47 8.73 8.30
N LEU A 134 -4.04 9.77 8.92
CA LEU A 134 -5.18 10.50 8.36
C LEU A 134 -4.83 11.20 7.03
N HIS A 135 -3.58 11.61 6.82
CA HIS A 135 -3.15 12.18 5.55
C HIS A 135 -3.36 11.19 4.39
N GLY A 136 -2.90 9.94 4.57
CA GLY A 136 -3.07 8.88 3.59
C GLY A 136 -4.52 8.46 3.40
N LEU A 137 -5.34 8.46 4.47
CA LEU A 137 -6.77 8.17 4.34
C LEU A 137 -7.51 9.22 3.51
N ARG A 138 -7.18 10.51 3.66
CA ARG A 138 -7.74 11.58 2.80
C ARG A 138 -7.33 11.38 1.34
N ALA A 139 -6.04 11.15 1.09
CA ALA A 139 -5.54 10.87 -0.25
C ALA A 139 -6.16 9.61 -0.87
N ALA A 140 -6.50 8.59 -0.06
CA ALA A 140 -7.19 7.40 -0.53
C ALA A 140 -8.62 7.68 -1.03
N ILE A 141 -9.36 8.54 -0.34
CA ILE A 141 -10.71 8.97 -0.76
C ILE A 141 -10.63 9.73 -2.09
N GLU A 142 -9.64 10.61 -2.23
CA GLU A 142 -9.38 11.33 -3.47
C GLU A 142 -9.02 10.36 -4.60
N ALA A 143 -8.09 9.42 -4.37
CA ALA A 143 -7.69 8.42 -5.35
C ALA A 143 -8.86 7.53 -5.80
N LEU A 144 -9.78 7.15 -4.90
CA LEU A 144 -10.97 6.37 -5.26
C LEU A 144 -11.91 7.14 -6.21
N SER A 145 -11.91 8.47 -6.10
CA SER A 145 -12.71 9.38 -6.92
C SER A 145 -12.12 9.61 -8.32
N GLU A 146 -10.80 9.42 -8.51
CA GLU A 146 -10.15 9.50 -9.83
C GLU A 146 -10.63 8.41 -10.78
N SER A 147 -10.98 8.74 -12.03
CA SER A 147 -11.39 7.74 -13.02
C SER A 147 -10.22 6.89 -13.51
N THR A 148 -10.46 5.59 -13.70
CA THR A 148 -9.51 4.67 -14.35
C THR A 148 -9.68 4.71 -15.86
N ASP A 149 -8.69 4.23 -16.62
CA ASP A 149 -8.75 4.17 -18.09
C ASP A 149 -10.01 3.43 -18.57
N LEU A 150 -10.29 2.26 -17.97
CA LEU A 150 -11.52 1.48 -18.23
C LEU A 150 -12.81 2.25 -17.92
N GLN A 151 -12.78 3.09 -16.88
CA GLN A 151 -13.93 3.92 -16.52
C GLN A 151 -14.14 5.07 -17.52
N GLN A 152 -13.04 5.65 -18.01
CA GLN A 152 -13.08 6.72 -19.00
C GLN A 152 -13.56 6.21 -20.36
N GLU A 153 -13.07 5.06 -20.81
CA GLU A 153 -13.47 4.44 -22.08
C GLU A 153 -14.98 4.20 -22.13
N LYS A 154 -15.55 3.52 -21.13
CA LYS A 154 -17.00 3.27 -21.06
C LYS A 154 -17.85 4.53 -20.94
N SER A 155 -17.33 5.56 -20.27
CA SER A 155 -18.03 6.84 -20.17
C SER A 155 -18.12 7.53 -21.54
N LYS A 156 -17.08 7.42 -22.37
CA LYS A 156 -17.07 7.94 -23.75
C LYS A 156 -18.03 7.15 -24.64
N GLU A 157 -18.00 5.82 -24.58
CA GLU A 157 -18.92 4.96 -25.35
C GLU A 157 -20.39 5.26 -25.05
N SER A 158 -20.72 5.54 -23.79
CA SER A 158 -22.09 5.90 -23.37
C SER A 158 -22.55 7.24 -23.94
N LEU A 159 -21.64 8.22 -24.07
CA LEU A 159 -21.93 9.54 -24.63
C LEU A 159 -22.10 9.50 -26.15
N ASP A 160 -21.30 8.69 -26.84
CA ASP A 160 -21.39 8.54 -28.31
C ASP A 160 -22.63 7.72 -28.73
N GLY A 161 -23.04 6.74 -27.91
CA GLY A 161 -24.30 6.01 -28.11
C GLY A 161 -25.54 6.91 -28.02
N GLN A 162 -25.52 7.94 -27.17
CA GLN A 162 -26.62 8.92 -27.08
C GLN A 162 -26.66 9.86 -28.29
N LYS A 163 -25.51 10.29 -28.82
CA LYS A 163 -25.44 11.16 -30.01
C LYS A 163 -25.89 10.49 -31.31
N ASN A 164 -25.74 9.17 -31.42
CA ASN A 164 -26.19 8.41 -32.60
C ASN A 164 -27.67 8.01 -32.54
N SER A 165 -28.37 8.39 -31.47
CA SER A 165 -29.79 8.10 -31.23
C SER A 165 -30.70 9.33 -31.43
N GLU A 166 -30.13 10.49 -31.74
CA GLU A 166 -30.80 11.74 -32.13
C GLU A 166 -30.65 11.99 -33.63
#